data_AF-A0A6P6PJJ6-F1
#
_entry.id   AF-A0A6P6PJJ6-F1
#
_cell.length_a   1.000
_cell.length_b   1.000
_cell.length_c   1.000
_cell.angle_alpha   90.00
_cell.angle_beta   90.00
_cell.angle_gamma   90.00
#
_symmetry.space_group_name_H-M   'P 1'
#
loop_
_entity.id
_entity.type
_entity.pdbx_description
1 polymer ?
#
loop_
_entity_poly.entity_id
_entity_poly.type
_entity_poly.pdbx_seq_one_letter_code
_entity_poly.pdbx_strand_id
1 'polypeptide(L)'
;MGYEYVTAVLGKNTESRNLYTERACCRRQSHVIYIGKDISGSPVNVDVGVCRTHCGQSARSASLEAGLMSTKYYESSTLDFLRYKKMKHLDPSSWPGSVPSCGPSSTCEPAGVRVDRVMLREGLQEVEIIEDCHCEAKMSRCVRAPSLKTYYSETPYEAVIDAGKCTGSKGAPEGFSCVPTKFDSTFIETPNKVELIQTVAQCKLREGCYRVPYVEHHYEITYNDDGVKVHSLR
;
A
#
# COMPACT_ATOMS: atom_id res chain seq x y z
N MET A 1 9.31 6.44 76.51
CA MET A 1 8.46 5.51 75.72
C MET A 1 8.53 6.05 74.30
N GLY A 2 9.40 5.54 73.42
CA GLY A 2 9.17 4.31 72.62
C GLY A 2 7.95 4.58 71.73
N TYR A 3 7.99 4.56 70.40
CA TYR A 3 8.36 3.45 69.50
C TYR A 3 8.63 4.00 68.07
N GLU A 4 9.66 3.47 67.40
CA GLU A 4 9.90 3.59 65.96
C GLU A 4 8.82 2.86 65.14
N TYR A 5 8.49 3.38 63.95
CA TYR A 5 8.16 2.54 62.79
C TYR A 5 8.65 3.23 61.51
N VAL A 6 9.75 2.72 60.98
CA VAL A 6 10.22 2.97 59.62
C VAL A 6 9.29 2.20 58.66
N THR A 7 8.67 2.89 57.71
CA THR A 7 8.02 2.23 56.57
C THR A 7 8.55 2.82 55.27
N ALA A 8 9.44 2.05 54.65
CA ALA A 8 9.84 2.23 53.27
C ALA A 8 8.62 1.95 52.37
N VAL A 9 8.12 2.95 51.67
CA VAL A 9 7.14 2.75 50.60
C VAL A 9 7.90 2.82 49.28
N LEU A 10 8.11 1.62 48.75
CA LEU A 10 8.57 1.28 47.42
C LEU A 10 8.05 2.29 46.37
N GLY A 11 8.97 2.99 45.71
CA GLY A 11 8.67 3.83 44.56
C GLY A 11 8.00 2.99 43.47
N LYS A 12 6.67 3.11 43.38
CA LYS A 12 5.88 2.52 42.31
C LYS A 12 6.17 3.34 41.06
N ASN A 13 7.16 2.91 40.30
CA ASN A 13 7.50 3.45 39.00
C ASN A 13 6.36 3.10 38.03
N THR A 14 5.25 3.82 38.15
CA THR A 14 4.18 3.81 37.17
C THR A 14 4.69 4.59 35.98
N GLU A 15 5.43 3.90 35.10
CA GLU A 15 5.54 4.32 33.71
C GLU A 15 4.11 4.53 33.21
N SER A 16 3.74 5.78 33.05
CA SER A 16 2.60 6.21 32.26
C SER A 16 2.88 5.83 30.81
N ARG A 17 2.74 4.53 30.50
CA ARG A 17 2.67 4.05 29.12
C ARG A 17 1.46 4.72 28.50
N ASN A 18 1.72 5.65 27.59
CA ASN A 18 0.70 6.32 26.80
C ASN A 18 -0.10 5.25 26.03
N LEU A 19 -1.28 4.90 26.56
CA LEU A 19 -2.23 3.95 25.97
C LEU A 19 -2.72 4.38 24.57
N TYR A 20 -2.45 5.63 24.18
CA TYR A 20 -2.71 6.16 22.84
C TYR A 20 -1.68 5.73 21.78
N THR A 21 -0.44 5.41 22.18
CA THR A 21 0.62 5.01 21.22
C THR A 21 0.62 3.52 20.90
N GLU A 22 -0.17 2.70 21.61
CA GLU A 22 -0.11 1.23 21.51
C GLU A 22 -1.25 0.62 20.67
N ARG A 23 -2.11 1.42 20.03
CA ARG A 23 -3.30 0.90 19.32
C ARG A 23 -3.48 1.34 17.88
N ALA A 24 -2.55 2.13 17.31
CA ALA A 24 -2.54 2.43 15.88
C ALA A 24 -1.15 2.42 15.27
N CYS A 25 -0.62 1.23 14.99
CA CYS A 25 0.46 1.13 14.03
C CYS A 25 -0.03 1.25 12.58
N CYS A 26 0.36 2.32 11.90
CA CYS A 26 0.56 2.32 10.46
C CYS A 26 1.98 2.81 10.22
N ARG A 27 2.82 1.98 9.60
CA ARG A 27 4.22 2.33 9.37
C ARG A 27 4.74 1.75 8.07
N ARG A 28 5.63 2.50 7.42
CA ARG A 28 6.44 2.01 6.31
C ARG A 28 7.40 0.92 6.81
N GLN A 29 7.37 -0.23 6.15
CA GLN A 29 8.38 -1.27 6.28
C GLN A 29 9.19 -1.36 4.99
N SER A 30 10.44 -1.81 5.08
CA SER A 30 11.25 -2.02 3.88
C SER A 30 10.69 -3.17 3.05
N HIS A 31 10.66 -2.95 1.74
CA HIS A 31 10.27 -3.92 0.74
C HIS A 31 11.15 -3.69 -0.48
N VAL A 32 12.20 -4.51 -0.57
CA VAL A 32 13.20 -4.41 -1.64
C VAL A 32 12.76 -5.25 -2.83
N ILE A 33 12.67 -4.63 -3.99
CA ILE A 33 12.36 -5.29 -5.26
C ILE A 33 13.54 -5.18 -6.21
N TYR A 34 13.70 -6.21 -7.05
CA TYR A 34 14.62 -6.18 -8.18
C TYR A 34 13.97 -5.45 -9.35
N ILE A 35 14.64 -4.45 -9.91
CA ILE A 35 14.10 -3.63 -11.01
C ILE A 35 14.78 -3.93 -12.35
N GLY A 36 16.04 -4.36 -12.36
CA GLY A 36 16.76 -4.69 -13.59
C GLY A 36 18.27 -4.70 -13.39
N LYS A 37 19.02 -4.56 -14.48
CA LYS A 37 20.49 -4.51 -14.45
C LYS A 37 21.00 -3.11 -14.76
N ASP A 38 22.08 -2.71 -14.12
CA ASP A 38 22.78 -1.48 -14.49
C ASP A 38 23.53 -1.64 -15.83
N ILE A 39 24.14 -0.56 -16.31
CA ILE A 39 24.95 -0.56 -17.55
C ILE A 39 26.16 -1.51 -17.49
N SER A 40 26.59 -1.91 -16.29
CA SER A 40 27.68 -2.86 -16.05
C SER A 40 27.19 -4.31 -15.97
N GLY A 41 25.87 -4.55 -15.99
CA GLY A 41 25.24 -5.87 -15.86
C GLY A 41 24.96 -6.30 -14.41
N SER A 42 25.22 -5.46 -13.41
CA SER A 42 24.96 -5.74 -11.99
C SER A 42 23.47 -5.60 -11.68
N PRO A 43 22.90 -6.46 -10.81
CA PRO A 43 21.50 -6.34 -10.42
C PRO A 43 21.26 -5.07 -9.59
N VAL A 44 20.21 -4.33 -9.93
CA VAL A 44 19.76 -3.14 -9.19
C VAL A 44 18.51 -3.48 -8.40
N ASN A 45 18.57 -3.22 -7.11
CA ASN A 45 17.48 -3.44 -6.15
C ASN A 45 17.10 -2.11 -5.49
N VAL A 46 15.81 -1.87 -5.34
CA VAL A 46 15.27 -0.63 -4.76
C VAL A 46 14.30 -0.96 -3.63
N ASP A 47 14.44 -0.28 -2.49
CA ASP A 47 13.48 -0.34 -1.38
C ASP A 47 12.27 0.56 -1.67
N VAL A 48 11.24 0.01 -2.31
CA VAL A 48 9.98 0.73 -2.59
C VAL A 48 9.16 0.96 -1.32
N GLY A 49 9.42 0.20 -0.26
CA GLY A 49 8.65 0.23 0.96
C GLY A 49 7.24 -0.34 0.82
N VAL A 50 6.60 -0.62 1.96
CA VAL A 50 5.20 -1.03 2.03
C VAL A 50 4.57 -0.55 3.33
N CYS A 51 3.34 -0.05 3.26
CA CYS A 51 2.59 0.34 4.45
C CYS A 51 1.98 -0.87 5.13
N ARG A 52 2.28 -1.06 6.41
CA ARG A 52 1.77 -2.19 7.19
C ARG A 52 1.08 -1.72 8.47
N THR A 53 0.00 -2.41 8.80
CA THR A 53 -0.75 -2.21 10.05
C THR A 53 -0.12 -2.91 11.25
N HIS A 54 0.91 -3.74 11.07
CA HIS A 54 1.65 -4.33 12.18
C HIS A 54 2.99 -3.63 12.33
N CYS A 55 3.17 -2.95 13.45
CA CYS A 55 4.48 -2.52 13.90
C CYS A 55 4.93 -3.73 14.68
N GLY A 56 5.87 -4.50 14.12
CA GLY A 56 6.37 -5.69 14.78
C GLY A 56 6.60 -5.41 16.26
N GLN A 57 6.10 -6.30 17.12
CA GLN A 57 6.55 -6.32 18.51
C GLN A 57 8.08 -6.26 18.45
N SER A 58 8.66 -5.27 19.14
CA SER A 58 10.09 -5.00 19.17
C SER A 58 10.85 -6.33 19.11
N ALA A 59 11.77 -6.50 18.16
CA ALA A 59 12.57 -7.73 18.02
C ALA A 59 13.31 -8.12 19.33
N ARG A 60 13.33 -7.21 20.33
CA ARG A 60 13.78 -7.46 21.69
C ARG A 60 12.88 -8.41 22.52
N SER A 61 11.58 -8.50 22.25
CA SER A 61 10.70 -9.44 22.96
C SER A 61 10.73 -10.85 22.35
N ALA A 62 10.95 -10.97 21.04
CA ALA A 62 11.11 -12.27 20.39
C ALA A 62 12.43 -12.98 20.75
N SER A 63 13.49 -12.23 21.04
CA SER A 63 14.78 -12.82 21.45
C SER A 63 14.78 -13.33 22.90
N LEU A 64 13.94 -12.76 23.77
CA LEU A 64 13.83 -13.18 25.17
C LEU A 64 13.00 -14.46 25.34
N GLU A 65 11.98 -14.68 24.49
CA GLU A 65 11.21 -15.94 24.49
C GLU A 65 11.93 -17.09 23.76
N ALA A 66 12.74 -16.78 22.74
CA ALA A 66 13.52 -17.79 22.02
C ALA A 66 14.66 -18.40 22.89
N GLY A 67 15.23 -17.62 23.82
CA GLY A 67 16.31 -18.08 24.69
C GLY A 67 15.88 -19.09 25.77
N LEU A 68 14.62 -19.01 26.23
CA LEU A 68 14.12 -19.90 27.30
C LEU A 68 13.50 -21.20 26.76
N MET A 69 13.13 -21.24 25.48
CA MET A 69 12.56 -22.42 24.82
C MET A 69 13.62 -23.29 24.13
N SER A 70 14.85 -22.80 23.92
CA SER A 70 15.86 -23.56 23.17
C SER A 70 16.58 -24.64 23.99
N THR A 71 16.41 -24.69 25.32
CA THR A 71 17.11 -25.65 26.19
C THR A 71 16.31 -26.91 26.54
N LYS A 72 15.03 -27.00 26.15
CA LYS A 72 14.14 -28.15 26.50
C LYS A 72 13.62 -28.99 25.33
N TYR A 73 13.98 -28.68 24.09
CA TYR A 73 13.42 -29.36 22.90
C TYR A 73 14.48 -29.98 21.98
N TYR A 74 15.57 -30.53 22.54
CA TYR A 74 16.55 -31.27 21.75
C TYR A 74 16.05 -32.66 21.30
N GLU A 75 14.79 -33.00 21.57
CA GLU A 75 14.25 -34.35 21.37
C GLU A 75 12.89 -34.37 20.63
N SER A 76 12.72 -33.56 19.57
CA SER A 76 11.54 -33.68 18.70
C SER A 76 11.94 -33.64 17.22
N SER A 77 11.49 -34.70 16.54
CA SER A 77 11.78 -35.10 15.17
C SER A 77 11.48 -34.01 14.13
N THR A 78 12.24 -34.01 13.03
CA THR A 78 12.06 -33.13 11.85
C THR A 78 10.64 -33.18 11.26
N LEU A 79 9.90 -34.26 11.53
CA LEU A 79 8.48 -34.37 11.15
C LEU A 79 7.57 -33.42 11.93
N ASP A 80 7.85 -33.12 13.19
CA ASP A 80 7.06 -32.17 13.98
C ASP A 80 7.30 -30.73 13.54
N PHE A 81 8.53 -30.40 13.10
CA PHE A 81 8.84 -29.12 12.48
C PHE A 81 8.05 -28.90 11.17
N LEU A 82 7.95 -29.95 10.34
CA LEU A 82 7.17 -29.90 9.10
C LEU A 82 5.66 -29.81 9.39
N ARG A 83 5.14 -30.48 10.43
CA ARG A 83 3.74 -30.34 10.87
C ARG A 83 3.44 -28.92 11.36
N TYR A 84 4.32 -28.33 12.17
CA TYR A 84 4.17 -26.95 12.65
C TYR A 84 4.19 -25.94 11.51
N LYS A 85 5.07 -26.12 10.51
CA LYS A 85 5.13 -25.25 9.34
C LYS A 85 3.90 -25.41 8.43
N LYS A 86 3.33 -26.62 8.32
CA LYS A 86 2.09 -26.88 7.59
C LYS A 86 0.86 -26.23 8.26
N MET A 87 0.85 -26.14 9.60
CA MET A 87 -0.24 -25.50 10.35
C MET A 87 -0.22 -23.97 10.25
N LYS A 88 0.94 -23.34 9.96
CA LYS A 88 1.05 -21.90 9.70
C LYS A 88 0.64 -21.46 8.29
N HIS A 89 0.36 -22.39 7.39
CA HIS A 89 -0.05 -22.09 6.00
C HIS A 89 -1.57 -22.14 5.78
N LEU A 90 -2.34 -22.49 6.82
CA LEU A 90 -3.79 -22.33 6.83
C LEU A 90 -4.08 -20.93 7.40
N ASP A 91 -4.31 -20.00 6.49
CA ASP A 91 -4.96 -18.70 6.68
C ASP A 91 -4.38 -17.77 7.78
N PRO A 92 -3.72 -16.64 7.44
CA PRO A 92 -3.26 -15.64 8.42
C PRO A 92 -4.40 -14.96 9.21
N SER A 93 -5.65 -15.25 8.88
CA SER A 93 -6.85 -14.63 9.43
C SER A 93 -7.33 -15.21 10.77
N SER A 94 -6.73 -16.29 11.30
CA SER A 94 -7.23 -16.99 12.49
C SER A 94 -6.40 -16.80 13.78
N TRP A 95 -5.70 -15.68 13.96
CA TRP A 95 -5.18 -15.31 15.28
C TRP A 95 -6.23 -14.47 16.03
N PRO A 96 -6.76 -14.93 17.19
CA PRO A 96 -7.68 -14.14 17.98
C PRO A 96 -6.89 -13.01 18.65
N GLY A 97 -6.93 -11.82 18.06
CA GLY A 97 -6.32 -10.62 18.66
C GLY A 97 -5.65 -9.64 17.71
N SER A 98 -5.61 -9.88 16.40
CA SER A 98 -5.11 -8.86 15.45
C SER A 98 -6.18 -7.79 15.19
N VAL A 99 -6.46 -6.97 16.21
CA VAL A 99 -7.21 -5.72 16.03
C VAL A 99 -6.44 -4.91 14.97
N PRO A 100 -7.09 -4.48 13.86
CA PRO A 100 -6.41 -3.64 12.89
C PRO A 100 -5.90 -2.40 13.64
N SER A 101 -4.61 -2.13 13.47
CA SER A 101 -4.01 -0.98 14.10
C SER A 101 -4.68 0.33 13.68
N CYS A 102 -5.00 0.49 12.40
CA CYS A 102 -5.92 1.55 12.03
C CYS A 102 -7.32 1.19 12.52
N GLY A 103 -8.06 2.16 13.08
CA GLY A 103 -9.44 1.96 13.52
C GLY A 103 -10.33 1.33 12.43
N PRO A 104 -11.50 0.77 12.78
CA PRO A 104 -12.35 0.03 11.83
C PRO A 104 -12.74 0.84 10.58
N SER A 105 -12.81 2.17 10.73
CA SER A 105 -13.12 3.14 9.69
C SER A 105 -11.89 3.72 8.96
N SER A 106 -10.68 3.20 9.18
CA SER A 106 -9.47 3.68 8.49
C SER A 106 -8.65 2.55 7.88
N THR A 107 -7.75 2.90 6.97
CA THR A 107 -6.84 1.98 6.25
C THR A 107 -5.44 2.57 6.26
N CYS A 108 -4.43 1.71 6.40
CA CYS A 108 -3.04 2.14 6.39
C CYS A 108 -2.60 2.39 4.94
N GLU A 109 -2.33 3.64 4.60
CA GLU A 109 -2.07 4.13 3.25
C GLU A 109 -0.75 4.92 3.22
N PRO A 110 -0.08 5.03 2.06
CA PRO A 110 1.06 5.92 1.88
C PRO A 110 0.67 7.37 2.12
N ALA A 111 1.45 8.09 2.94
CA ALA A 111 1.29 9.53 3.18
C ALA A 111 1.98 10.38 2.10
N GLY A 112 3.08 9.87 1.55
CA GLY A 112 3.85 10.50 0.49
C GLY A 112 4.65 9.45 -0.28
N VAL A 113 4.82 9.70 -1.57
CA VAL A 113 5.56 8.85 -2.48
C VAL A 113 6.61 9.69 -3.19
N ARG A 114 7.85 9.24 -3.18
CA ARG A 114 8.93 9.77 -4.02
C ARG A 114 9.01 8.98 -5.31
N VAL A 115 9.21 9.67 -6.43
CA VAL A 115 9.45 9.06 -7.74
C VAL A 115 10.93 9.13 -8.05
N ASP A 116 11.59 7.98 -8.02
CA ASP A 116 13.00 7.84 -8.36
C ASP A 116 13.16 7.36 -9.80
N ARG A 117 14.18 7.91 -10.48
CA ARG A 117 14.52 7.61 -11.87
C ARG A 117 15.83 6.83 -11.91
N VAL A 118 15.74 5.54 -12.20
CA VAL A 118 16.90 4.66 -12.21
C VAL A 118 17.31 4.35 -13.66
N MET A 119 18.57 4.61 -13.98
CA MET A 119 19.15 4.26 -15.28
C MET A 119 19.54 2.78 -15.29
N LEU A 120 18.81 1.99 -16.05
CA LEU A 120 19.09 0.57 -16.26
C LEU A 120 19.62 0.34 -17.68
N ARG A 121 20.12 -0.86 -17.92
CA ARG A 121 20.57 -1.29 -19.24
C ARG A 121 19.43 -1.28 -20.27
N GLU A 122 18.21 -1.58 -19.84
CA GLU A 122 17.00 -1.58 -20.65
C GLU A 122 16.45 -0.16 -20.90
N GLY A 123 16.94 0.85 -20.17
CA GLY A 123 16.54 2.24 -20.28
C GLY A 123 16.29 2.90 -18.92
N LEU A 124 15.75 4.11 -18.96
CA LEU A 124 15.34 4.82 -17.76
C LEU A 124 14.05 4.21 -17.22
N GLN A 125 14.05 3.78 -15.96
CA GLN A 125 12.88 3.26 -15.27
C GLN A 125 12.48 4.17 -14.11
N GLU A 126 11.20 4.50 -14.01
CA GLU A 126 10.63 5.20 -12.85
C GLU A 126 10.13 4.21 -11.81
N VAL A 127 10.42 4.51 -10.55
CA VAL A 127 10.04 3.70 -9.40
C VAL A 127 9.42 4.59 -8.33
N GLU A 128 8.27 4.18 -7.82
CA GLU A 128 7.60 4.83 -6.70
C GLU A 128 8.09 4.25 -5.37
N ILE A 129 8.63 5.12 -4.53
CA ILE A 129 9.14 4.81 -3.20
C ILE A 129 8.22 5.47 -2.18
N ILE A 130 7.58 4.67 -1.35
CA ILE A 130 6.79 5.17 -0.22
C ILE A 130 7.76 5.81 0.77
N GLU A 131 7.52 7.03 1.23
CA GLU A 131 8.37 7.68 2.23
C GLU A 131 7.83 7.48 3.65
N ASP A 132 6.51 7.59 3.80
CA ASP A 132 5.82 7.41 5.07
C ASP A 132 4.40 6.86 4.88
N CYS A 133 3.78 6.40 5.97
CA CYS A 133 2.45 5.81 5.98
C CYS A 133 1.58 6.41 7.09
N HIS A 134 0.28 6.54 6.85
CA HIS A 134 -0.67 6.96 7.87
C HIS A 134 -1.99 6.20 7.77
N CYS A 135 -2.81 6.29 8.82
CA CYS A 135 -4.18 5.80 8.77
C CYS A 135 -5.08 6.83 8.07
N GLU A 136 -5.56 6.49 6.88
CA GLU A 136 -6.50 7.28 6.08
C GLU A 136 -7.94 6.83 6.35
N ALA A 137 -8.89 7.76 6.43
CA ALA A 137 -10.28 7.44 6.70
C ALA A 137 -10.95 6.80 5.46
N LYS A 138 -11.67 5.70 5.67
CA LYS A 138 -12.49 5.08 4.62
C LYS A 138 -13.66 6.00 4.30
N MET A 139 -13.80 6.34 3.03
CA MET A 139 -14.88 7.17 2.53
C MET A 139 -16.02 6.28 2.03
N SER A 140 -17.26 6.61 2.38
CA SER A 140 -18.45 5.86 1.91
C SER A 140 -18.85 6.21 0.48
N ARG A 141 -18.44 7.39 0.00
CA ARG A 141 -18.74 7.91 -1.33
C ARG A 141 -17.48 7.89 -2.18
N CYS A 142 -17.63 7.63 -3.48
CA CYS A 142 -16.52 7.72 -4.43
C CYS A 142 -16.12 9.18 -4.64
N VAL A 143 -14.90 9.52 -4.24
CA VAL A 143 -14.35 10.87 -4.31
C VAL A 143 -12.88 10.84 -4.67
N ARG A 144 -12.38 11.97 -5.17
CA ARG A 144 -10.94 12.18 -5.37
C ARG A 144 -10.31 12.54 -4.04
N ALA A 145 -9.29 11.80 -3.63
CA ALA A 145 -8.40 12.15 -2.53
C ALA A 145 -7.04 12.61 -3.08
N PRO A 146 -6.32 13.49 -2.36
CA PRO A 146 -4.94 13.83 -2.71
C PRO A 146 -4.03 12.61 -2.70
N SER A 147 -3.06 12.59 -3.60
CA SER A 147 -1.98 11.60 -3.64
C SER A 147 -0.69 12.30 -4.03
N LEU A 148 0.07 12.75 -3.04
CA LEU A 148 1.28 13.54 -3.25
C LEU A 148 2.43 12.67 -3.78
N LYS A 149 3.03 13.12 -4.86
CA LYS A 149 4.23 12.53 -5.47
C LYS A 149 5.35 13.57 -5.55
N THR A 150 6.51 13.23 -5.03
CA THR A 150 7.72 14.06 -5.07
C THR A 150 8.61 13.60 -6.22
N TYR A 151 8.81 14.46 -7.22
CA TYR A 151 9.69 14.24 -8.36
C TYR A 151 11.02 14.96 -8.18
N TYR A 152 12.10 14.39 -8.74
CA TYR A 152 13.46 14.95 -8.70
C TYR A 152 13.94 15.37 -7.30
N SER A 153 13.63 14.52 -6.31
CA SER A 153 14.01 14.75 -4.92
C SER A 153 15.51 14.99 -4.80
N GLU A 154 15.89 15.89 -3.87
CA GLU A 154 17.29 16.27 -3.59
C GLU A 154 17.97 17.01 -4.77
N THR A 155 17.19 17.60 -5.66
CA THR A 155 17.69 18.45 -6.75
C THR A 155 17.01 19.83 -6.76
N PRO A 156 17.57 20.84 -7.44
CA PRO A 156 16.90 22.15 -7.60
C PRO A 156 15.56 22.10 -8.34
N TYR A 157 15.24 20.98 -9.01
CA TYR A 157 14.01 20.76 -9.76
C TYR A 157 12.99 19.93 -8.98
N GLU A 158 13.20 19.77 -7.66
CA GLU A 158 12.27 19.03 -6.80
C GLU A 158 10.86 19.64 -6.87
N ALA A 159 9.88 18.80 -7.19
CA ALA A 159 8.49 19.21 -7.34
C ALA A 159 7.54 18.21 -6.69
N VAL A 160 6.64 18.71 -5.84
CA VAL A 160 5.59 17.90 -5.21
C VAL A 160 4.28 18.13 -5.95
N ILE A 161 3.74 17.06 -6.53
CA ILE A 161 2.53 17.09 -7.36
C ILE A 161 1.44 16.23 -6.73
N ASP A 162 0.23 16.77 -6.64
CA ASP A 162 -0.95 15.98 -6.32
C ASP A 162 -1.42 15.21 -7.56
N ALA A 163 -0.96 13.97 -7.70
CA ALA A 163 -1.40 13.07 -8.76
C ALA A 163 -2.88 12.68 -8.63
N GLY A 164 -3.43 12.77 -7.43
CA GLY A 164 -4.80 12.37 -7.09
C GLY A 164 -5.01 10.85 -7.13
N LYS A 165 -5.85 10.36 -6.22
CA LYS A 165 -6.34 8.97 -6.21
C LYS A 165 -7.85 8.93 -6.02
N CYS A 166 -8.49 7.88 -6.49
CA CYS A 166 -9.91 7.67 -6.26
C CYS A 166 -10.11 6.77 -5.05
N THR A 167 -10.82 7.28 -4.05
CA THR A 167 -11.12 6.59 -2.79
C THR A 167 -12.63 6.53 -2.59
N GLY A 168 -13.10 5.46 -1.98
CA GLY A 168 -14.51 5.25 -1.72
C GLY A 168 -14.86 3.77 -1.70
N SER A 169 -15.83 3.39 -0.88
CA SER A 169 -16.37 2.04 -0.92
C SER A 169 -16.99 1.73 -2.28
N LYS A 170 -16.89 0.45 -2.69
CA LYS A 170 -17.72 -0.12 -3.75
C LYS A 170 -19.17 0.11 -3.34
N GLY A 171 -19.88 0.99 -4.04
CA GLY A 171 -21.30 1.22 -3.74
C GLY A 171 -22.09 -0.08 -3.89
N ALA A 172 -23.18 -0.24 -3.15
CA ALA A 172 -24.19 -1.24 -3.50
C ALA A 172 -24.88 -0.77 -4.78
N PRO A 173 -25.02 -1.59 -5.84
CA PRO A 173 -24.90 -3.05 -5.91
C PRO A 173 -23.48 -3.58 -6.22
N GLU A 174 -23.29 -4.89 -6.03
CA GLU A 174 -22.04 -5.59 -6.37
C GLU A 174 -21.60 -5.31 -7.81
N GLY A 175 -20.29 -5.14 -8.02
CA GLY A 175 -19.72 -4.90 -9.35
C GLY A 175 -19.32 -3.46 -9.64
N PHE A 176 -19.63 -2.49 -8.77
CA PHE A 176 -19.18 -1.11 -8.95
C PHE A 176 -17.82 -0.83 -8.31
N SER A 177 -16.97 -0.04 -8.97
CA SER A 177 -15.67 0.42 -8.46
C SER A 177 -15.52 1.94 -8.60
N CYS A 178 -14.81 2.55 -7.66
CA CYS A 178 -14.49 3.98 -7.72
C CYS A 178 -13.25 4.17 -8.61
N VAL A 179 -13.44 4.79 -9.77
CA VAL A 179 -12.38 4.92 -10.79
C VAL A 179 -12.25 6.35 -11.28
N PRO A 180 -11.04 6.75 -11.74
CA PRO A 180 -10.86 8.04 -12.39
C PRO A 180 -11.62 8.06 -13.73
N THR A 181 -12.33 9.16 -13.99
CA THR A 181 -13.12 9.36 -15.21
C THR A 181 -12.71 10.60 -16.00
N LYS A 182 -11.99 11.52 -15.34
CA LYS A 182 -11.38 12.67 -15.98
C LYS A 182 -9.97 12.84 -15.43
N PHE A 183 -9.05 13.18 -16.32
CA PHE A 183 -7.68 13.51 -16.01
C PHE A 183 -7.39 14.93 -16.45
N ASP A 184 -6.58 15.63 -15.67
CA ASP A 184 -5.94 16.88 -16.05
C ASP A 184 -4.43 16.62 -16.13
N SER A 185 -3.65 17.68 -16.33
CA SER A 185 -2.20 17.56 -16.45
C SER A 185 -1.48 18.74 -15.83
N THR A 186 -0.37 18.46 -15.16
CA THR A 186 0.51 19.44 -14.51
C THR A 186 1.89 19.36 -15.11
N PHE A 187 2.52 20.50 -15.36
CA PHE A 187 3.87 20.57 -15.88
C PHE A 187 4.89 20.58 -14.73
N ILE A 188 5.97 19.83 -14.89
CA ILE A 188 7.14 19.89 -14.01
C ILE A 188 8.35 20.39 -14.80
N GLU A 189 9.10 21.31 -14.20
CA GLU A 189 10.38 21.75 -14.76
C GLU A 189 11.42 20.66 -14.54
N THR A 190 12.22 20.38 -15.56
CA THR A 190 13.28 19.37 -15.50
C THR A 190 14.57 19.99 -16.05
N PRO A 191 15.74 19.44 -15.71
CA PRO A 191 17.01 19.92 -16.27
C PRO A 191 17.06 19.93 -17.80
N ASN A 192 16.29 19.05 -18.45
CA ASN A 192 16.39 18.78 -19.88
C ASN A 192 15.20 19.28 -20.71
N LYS A 193 14.10 19.71 -20.08
CA LYS A 193 12.82 20.16 -20.70
C LYS A 193 11.74 20.39 -19.64
N VAL A 194 10.53 20.72 -20.08
CA VAL A 194 9.31 20.58 -19.26
C VAL A 194 8.69 19.21 -19.51
N GLU A 195 8.26 18.54 -18.44
CA GLU A 195 7.56 17.25 -18.50
C GLU A 195 6.10 17.40 -18.08
N LEU A 196 5.22 16.61 -18.70
CA LEU A 196 3.77 16.63 -18.44
C LEU A 196 3.40 15.43 -17.56
N ILE A 197 2.91 15.70 -16.36
CA ILE A 197 2.40 14.69 -15.43
C ILE A 197 0.88 14.68 -15.49
N GLN A 198 0.30 13.50 -15.73
CA GLN A 198 -1.15 13.32 -15.72
C GLN A 198 -1.67 13.22 -14.28
N THR A 199 -2.71 13.98 -13.97
CA THR A 199 -3.34 14.00 -12.63
C THR A 199 -4.80 13.62 -12.72
N VAL A 200 -5.33 12.96 -11.68
CA VAL A 200 -6.75 12.61 -11.59
C VAL A 200 -7.53 13.88 -11.28
N ALA A 201 -8.51 14.22 -12.12
CA ALA A 201 -9.37 15.38 -11.93
C ALA A 201 -10.73 15.01 -11.31
N GLN A 202 -11.30 13.89 -11.75
CA GLN A 202 -12.64 13.46 -11.31
C GLN A 202 -12.74 11.94 -11.15
N CYS A 203 -13.28 11.52 -10.01
CA CYS A 203 -13.62 10.12 -9.73
C CYS A 203 -15.13 9.92 -9.79
N LYS A 204 -15.56 8.79 -10.35
CA LYS A 204 -16.97 8.37 -10.32
C LYS A 204 -17.05 6.88 -10.07
N LEU A 205 -18.18 6.47 -9.48
CA LEU A 205 -18.51 5.06 -9.37
C LEU A 205 -18.91 4.55 -10.77
N ARG A 206 -18.25 3.49 -11.23
CA ARG A 206 -18.54 2.85 -12.52
C ARG A 206 -18.71 1.36 -12.32
N GLU A 207 -19.54 0.74 -13.15
CA GLU A 207 -19.61 -0.71 -13.24
C GLU A 207 -18.25 -1.25 -13.67
N GLY A 208 -17.83 -2.34 -13.05
CA GLY A 208 -16.62 -3.05 -13.42
C GLY A 208 -16.79 -3.58 -14.83
N CYS A 209 -16.06 -3.01 -15.78
CA CYS A 209 -16.01 -3.55 -17.13
C CYS A 209 -15.37 -4.93 -17.08
N TYR A 210 -16.07 -5.96 -17.53
CA TYR A 210 -15.43 -7.23 -17.85
C TYR A 210 -14.61 -7.02 -19.13
N ARG A 211 -13.37 -7.53 -19.14
CA ARG A 211 -12.52 -7.46 -20.33
C ARG A 211 -13.09 -8.39 -21.39
N VAL A 212 -13.67 -7.82 -22.44
CA VAL A 212 -14.12 -8.58 -23.62
C VAL A 212 -12.88 -8.92 -24.46
N PRO A 213 -12.64 -10.19 -24.84
CA PRO A 213 -11.45 -10.57 -25.59
C PRO A 213 -11.42 -10.06 -27.05
N TYR A 214 -12.56 -9.63 -27.59
CA TYR A 214 -12.68 -9.05 -28.93
C TYR A 214 -13.88 -8.10 -29.00
N VAL A 215 -13.83 -7.15 -29.94
CA VAL A 215 -14.95 -6.28 -30.30
C VAL A 215 -15.52 -6.84 -31.61
N GLU A 216 -16.78 -7.26 -31.61
CA GLU A 216 -17.46 -7.74 -32.81
C GLU A 216 -18.28 -6.60 -33.40
N HIS A 217 -17.96 -6.21 -34.64
CA HIS A 217 -18.72 -5.21 -35.38
C HIS A 217 -19.83 -5.91 -36.16
N HIS A 218 -21.08 -5.54 -35.89
CA HIS A 218 -22.21 -6.04 -36.66
C HIS A 218 -22.57 -5.02 -37.74
N TYR A 219 -22.52 -5.45 -39.01
CA TYR A 219 -23.04 -4.67 -40.13
C TYR A 219 -24.52 -4.97 -40.27
N GLU A 220 -25.37 -3.98 -40.02
CA GLU A 220 -26.79 -4.07 -40.33
C GLU A 220 -26.98 -3.71 -41.81
N ILE A 221 -27.59 -4.63 -42.56
CA ILE A 221 -27.94 -4.43 -43.96
C ILE A 221 -29.44 -4.14 -43.99
N THR A 222 -29.80 -2.89 -44.26
CA THR A 222 -31.20 -2.50 -44.50
C THR A 222 -31.40 -2.19 -45.98
N TYR A 223 -32.63 -2.35 -46.46
CA TYR A 223 -33.04 -1.88 -47.77
C TYR A 223 -33.94 -0.67 -47.56
N ASN A 224 -33.61 0.45 -48.20
CA ASN A 224 -34.51 1.61 -48.21
C ASN A 224 -35.74 1.32 -49.09
N ASP A 225 -36.75 2.19 -49.02
CA ASP A 225 -38.00 2.06 -49.77
C ASP A 225 -37.79 2.00 -51.30
N ASP A 226 -36.66 2.53 -51.79
CA ASP A 226 -36.22 2.44 -53.19
C ASP A 226 -35.48 1.12 -53.54
N GLY A 227 -35.40 0.16 -52.61
CA GLY A 227 -34.72 -1.13 -52.79
C GLY A 227 -33.18 -1.06 -52.76
N VAL A 228 -32.61 0.09 -52.40
CA VAL A 228 -31.15 0.28 -52.32
C VAL A 228 -30.63 -0.28 -51.00
N LYS A 229 -29.59 -1.13 -51.10
CA LYS A 229 -28.91 -1.75 -49.97
C LYS A 229 -28.05 -0.72 -49.22
N VAL A 230 -28.35 -0.48 -47.96
CA VAL A 230 -27.60 0.43 -47.07
C VAL A 230 -26.91 -0.39 -46.00
N HIS A 231 -25.61 -0.16 -45.84
CA HIS A 231 -24.79 -0.79 -44.81
C HIS A 231 -24.57 0.19 -43.66
N SER A 232 -25.04 -0.15 -42.45
CA SER A 232 -24.78 0.62 -41.23
C SER A 232 -23.93 -0.20 -40.26
N LEU A 233 -22.87 0.42 -39.73
CA LEU A 233 -22.05 -0.16 -38.66
C LEU A 233 -22.71 0.17 -37.31
N ARG A 234 -22.91 -0.81 -36.44
CA ARG A 234 -23.23 -0.61 -35.02
C ARG A 234 -22.04 -0.89 -34.12
#